data_AF-A0A2Z6S138-F1
#
_entry.id   AF-A0A2Z6S138-F1
#
_cell.length_a   1.000
_cell.length_b   1.000
_cell.length_c   1.000
_cell.angle_alpha   90.00
_cell.angle_beta   90.00
_cell.angle_gamma   90.00
#
_symmetry.space_group_name_H-M   'P 1'
#
loop_
_entity.id
_entity.type
_entity.pdbx_description
1 polymer ?
#
loop_
_entity_poly.entity_id
_entity_poly.type
_entity_poly.pdbx_seq_one_letter_code
_entity_poly.pdbx_strand_id
1 'polypeptide(L)'
;MNPYPGDNSVIVMDNARIHHDNELVALLEGLGCHVVFLPPYSPDFNPIETAFSTIKSWIRHNRDFMKACNDPIYALLVACSQITPQMAQTFFEASIYV
;
A
#
# COMPACT_ATOMS: atom_id res chain seq x y z
N MET A 1 10.48 -13.48 -12.03
CA MET A 1 9.65 -12.40 -11.43
C MET A 1 10.38 -11.12 -11.76
N ASN A 2 9.79 -10.18 -12.50
CA ASN A 2 10.42 -8.87 -12.69
C ASN A 2 10.57 -8.22 -11.29
N PRO A 3 11.69 -7.56 -10.98
CA PRO A 3 11.82 -6.85 -9.72
C PRO A 3 10.83 -5.67 -9.70
N TYR A 4 10.01 -5.62 -8.66
CA TYR A 4 9.19 -4.45 -8.34
C TYR A 4 9.91 -3.62 -7.26
N PRO A 5 9.90 -2.28 -7.35
CA PRO A 5 9.51 -1.48 -8.52
C PRO A 5 10.60 -1.52 -9.62
N GLY A 6 10.20 -1.42 -10.88
CA GLY A 6 11.08 -1.45 -12.06
C GLY A 6 10.28 -1.45 -13.38
N ASP A 7 10.92 -1.83 -14.50
CA ASP A 7 10.28 -1.85 -15.82
C ASP A 7 8.87 -2.46 -15.84
N ASN A 8 7.92 -1.73 -16.41
CA ASN A 8 6.50 -2.08 -16.51
C ASN A 8 5.74 -2.09 -15.16
N SER A 9 6.31 -1.50 -14.11
CA SER A 9 5.58 -1.24 -12.85
C SER A 9 4.73 0.01 -12.97
N VAL A 10 3.52 -0.02 -12.41
CA VAL A 10 2.69 1.17 -12.21
C VAL A 10 2.72 1.54 -10.73
N ILE A 11 3.10 2.78 -10.42
CA ILE A 11 3.09 3.31 -9.06
C ILE A 11 1.87 4.21 -8.91
N VAL A 12 0.90 3.73 -8.14
CA VAL A 12 -0.31 4.49 -7.79
C VAL A 12 -0.02 5.33 -6.55
N MET A 13 -0.25 6.64 -6.63
CA MET A 13 -0.07 7.56 -5.51
C MET A 13 -1.36 8.36 -5.25
N ASP A 14 -1.64 8.63 -3.97
CA ASP A 14 -2.67 9.61 -3.62
C ASP A 14 -2.20 11.05 -3.88
N ASN A 15 -3.06 12.03 -3.56
CA ASN A 15 -2.74 13.45 -3.77
C ASN A 15 -2.03 14.11 -2.58
N ALA A 16 -1.41 13.35 -1.67
CA ALA A 16 -0.57 13.95 -0.63
C ALA A 16 0.49 14.82 -1.29
N ARG A 17 0.69 16.04 -0.76
CA ARG A 17 1.62 17.02 -1.35
C ARG A 17 3.04 16.49 -1.53
N ILE A 18 3.46 15.56 -0.66
CA ILE A 18 4.77 14.90 -0.72
C ILE A 18 4.93 13.95 -1.92
N HIS A 19 3.85 13.55 -2.58
CA HIS A 19 3.88 12.70 -3.77
C HIS A 19 4.00 13.50 -5.07
N HIS A 20 3.73 14.81 -5.02
CA HIS A 20 3.86 15.74 -6.16
C HIS A 20 5.27 16.33 -6.28
N ASP A 21 6.28 15.62 -5.77
CA ASP A 21 7.68 16.01 -5.92
C ASP A 21 8.19 15.59 -7.31
N ASN A 22 8.59 16.56 -8.12
CA ASN A 22 8.99 16.32 -9.50
C ASN A 22 10.26 15.46 -9.60
N GLU A 23 11.19 15.57 -8.64
CA GLU A 23 12.42 14.77 -8.63
C GLU A 23 12.11 13.31 -8.34
N LEU A 24 11.21 13.04 -7.39
CA LEU A 24 10.69 11.70 -7.11
C LEU A 24 10.01 11.07 -8.33
N VAL A 25 9.11 11.80 -9.00
CA VAL A 25 8.42 11.29 -10.20
C VAL A 25 9.42 10.97 -11.30
N ALA A 26 10.35 11.90 -11.60
CA ALA A 26 11.38 11.70 -12.62
C ALA A 26 12.30 10.51 -12.29
N LEU A 27 12.64 10.31 -11.00
CA LEU A 27 13.42 9.16 -10.55
C LEU A 27 12.69 7.84 -10.82
N LEU A 28 11.41 7.76 -10.47
CA LEU A 28 10.60 6.55 -10.68
C LEU A 28 10.39 6.23 -12.15
N GLU A 29 10.10 7.23 -12.97
CA GLU A 29 9.96 7.06 -14.42
C GLU A 29 11.31 6.69 -15.07
N GLY A 30 12.42 7.23 -14.57
CA GLY A 30 13.77 6.84 -14.98
C GLY A 30 14.14 5.38 -14.66
N LEU A 31 13.44 4.75 -13.71
CA LEU A 31 13.53 3.31 -13.40
C LEU A 31 12.60 2.44 -14.26
N GLY A 32 11.91 3.02 -15.26
CA GLY A 32 10.96 2.31 -16.13
C GLY A 32 9.58 2.11 -15.51
N CYS A 33 9.26 2.81 -14.42
CA CYS A 33 7.93 2.81 -13.83
C CYS A 33 7.02 3.83 -14.53
N HIS A 34 5.71 3.65 -14.40
CA HIS A 34 4.72 4.67 -14.74
C HIS A 34 4.03 5.16 -13.47
N VAL A 35 4.09 6.47 -13.20
CA VAL A 35 3.44 7.07 -12.02
C VAL A 35 2.02 7.50 -12.38
N VAL A 36 1.04 7.09 -11.58
CA VAL A 36 -0.37 7.46 -11.73
C VAL A 36 -0.87 8.06 -10.42
N PHE A 37 -1.42 9.27 -10.51
CA PHE A 37 -2.08 9.92 -9.38
C PHE A 37 -3.57 9.58 -9.36
N LEU A 38 -4.10 9.33 -8.16
CA LEU A 38 -5.54 9.18 -7.96
C LEU A 38 -6.29 10.47 -8.26
N PRO A 39 -7.55 10.41 -8.73
CA PRO A 39 -8.40 11.58 -8.73
C PRO A 39 -8.58 12.15 -7.31
N PRO A 40 -8.72 13.48 -7.13
CA PRO A 40 -8.97 14.07 -5.82
C PRO A 40 -10.18 13.43 -5.12
N TYR A 41 -10.07 13.26 -3.81
CA TYR A 41 -11.13 12.70 -2.95
C TYR A 41 -11.66 11.32 -3.39
N SER A 42 -10.82 10.50 -4.03
CA SER A 42 -11.18 9.14 -4.47
C SER A 42 -10.43 8.06 -3.67
N PRO A 43 -10.58 7.99 -2.33
CA PRO A 43 -9.93 6.97 -1.51
C PRO A 43 -10.43 5.56 -1.84
N ASP A 44 -11.67 5.43 -2.34
CA ASP A 44 -12.25 4.16 -2.76
C ASP A 44 -11.50 3.52 -3.94
N PHE A 45 -10.72 4.31 -4.68
CA PHE A 45 -9.88 3.83 -5.77
C PHE A 45 -8.48 3.44 -5.31
N ASN A 46 -8.16 3.57 -4.01
CA ASN A 46 -6.84 3.24 -3.46
C ASN A 46 -6.85 1.88 -2.75
N PRO A 47 -6.26 0.82 -3.33
CA PRO A 47 -6.24 -0.52 -2.73
C PRO A 47 -5.61 -0.57 -1.33
N ILE A 48 -4.71 0.37 -1.02
CA ILE A 48 -4.05 0.43 0.29
C ILE A 48 -5.03 0.70 1.43
N GLU A 49 -6.17 1.36 1.17
CA GLU A 49 -7.19 1.62 2.19
C GLU A 49 -7.83 0.32 2.70
N THR A 50 -8.10 -0.62 1.80
CA THR A 50 -8.60 -1.95 2.16
C THR A 50 -7.55 -2.73 2.93
N ALA A 51 -6.28 -2.67 2.52
CA ALA A 51 -5.17 -3.27 3.26
C ALA A 51 -5.04 -2.69 4.67
N PHE A 52 -5.11 -1.37 4.82
CA PHE A 52 -5.11 -0.71 6.13
C PHE A 52 -6.33 -1.10 6.97
N SER A 53 -7.50 -1.27 6.37
CA SER A 53 -8.69 -1.76 7.08
C SER A 53 -8.45 -3.15 7.69
N THR A 54 -7.87 -4.08 6.91
CA THR A 54 -7.48 -5.41 7.40
C THR A 54 -6.46 -5.34 8.53
N ILE A 55 -5.37 -4.58 8.36
CA ILE A 55 -4.32 -4.42 9.37
C ILE A 55 -4.91 -3.85 10.67
N LYS A 56 -5.69 -2.76 10.57
CA LYS A 56 -6.37 -2.15 11.72
C LYS A 56 -7.34 -3.14 12.39
N SER A 57 -8.04 -3.95 11.62
CA SER A 57 -8.93 -4.99 12.16
C SER A 57 -8.15 -6.02 12.97
N TRP A 58 -7.05 -6.53 12.42
CA TRP A 58 -6.20 -7.48 13.13
C TRP A 58 -5.63 -6.89 14.43
N ILE A 59 -5.13 -5.65 14.39
CA ILE A 59 -4.62 -4.94 15.58
C ILE A 59 -5.71 -4.81 16.66
N ARG A 60 -6.96 -4.51 16.28
CA ARG A 60 -8.08 -4.39 17.23
C ARG A 60 -8.43 -5.72 17.90
N HIS A 61 -8.34 -6.84 17.17
CA HIS A 61 -8.60 -8.17 17.72
C HIS A 61 -7.43 -8.73 18.54
N ASN A 62 -6.21 -8.23 18.32
CA ASN A 62 -4.98 -8.71 18.97
C ASN A 62 -4.38 -7.68 19.94
N ARG A 63 -5.22 -6.87 20.61
CA ARG A 63 -4.75 -5.80 21.51
C ARG A 63 -3.82 -6.30 22.63
N ASP A 64 -4.07 -7.50 23.16
CA ASP A 64 -3.24 -8.06 24.22
C ASP A 64 -1.84 -8.42 23.71
N PHE A 65 -1.75 -9.00 22.51
CA PHE A 65 -0.46 -9.19 21.83
C PHE A 65 0.25 -7.86 21.58
N MET A 66 -0.47 -6.84 21.07
CA MET A 66 0.11 -5.52 20.81
C MET A 66 0.65 -4.84 22.08
N LYS A 67 0.02 -5.08 23.24
CA LYS A 67 0.48 -4.56 24.54
C LYS A 67 1.65 -5.35 25.13
N ALA A 68 1.64 -6.67 24.94
CA ALA A 68 2.67 -7.56 25.48
C ALA A 68 3.96 -7.57 24.66
N CYS A 69 3.87 -7.23 23.37
CA CYS A 69 5.03 -7.15 22.49
C CYS A 69 5.87 -5.91 22.82
N ASN A 70 7.10 -6.11 23.29
CA ASN A 70 8.03 -5.04 23.61
C ASN A 70 8.61 -4.35 22.36
N ASP A 71 8.47 -4.97 21.19
CA ASP A 71 8.90 -4.41 19.90
C ASP A 71 7.66 -4.02 19.07
N PRO A 72 7.32 -2.73 18.99
CA PRO A 72 6.16 -2.26 18.22
C PRO A 72 6.34 -2.43 16.72
N ILE A 73 7.58 -2.42 16.20
CA ILE A 73 7.85 -2.62 14.77
C ILE A 73 7.57 -4.07 14.42
N TYR A 74 8.05 -5.02 15.22
CA TYR A 74 7.73 -6.43 15.03
C TYR A 74 6.22 -6.68 15.07
N ALA A 75 5.51 -6.10 16.04
CA ALA A 75 4.06 -6.25 16.13
C ALA A 75 3.32 -5.73 14.89
N LEU A 76 3.79 -4.60 14.31
CA LEU A 76 3.27 -4.08 13.05
C LEU A 76 3.60 -4.98 11.86
N LEU A 77 4.81 -5.56 11.80
CA LEU A 77 5.19 -6.51 10.75
C LEU A 77 4.30 -7.76 10.78
N VAL A 78 3.97 -8.28 11.97
CA VAL A 78 3.03 -9.40 12.12
C VAL A 78 1.63 -9.01 11.65
N ALA A 79 1.18 -7.77 11.90
CA ALA A 79 -0.10 -7.29 11.41
C ALA A 79 -0.11 -7.15 9.87
N CYS A 80 0.98 -6.63 9.29
CA CYS A 80 1.14 -6.53 7.83
C CYS A 80 1.21 -7.91 7.17
N SER A 81 1.82 -8.91 7.82
CA SER A 81 1.94 -10.26 7.27
C SER A 81 0.59 -11.01 7.17
N GLN A 82 -0.50 -10.42 7.68
CA GLN A 82 -1.84 -10.97 7.53
C GLN A 82 -2.43 -10.71 6.14
N ILE A 83 -1.84 -9.79 5.37
CA ILE A 83 -2.23 -9.56 3.98
C ILE A 83 -1.65 -10.68 3.13
N THR A 84 -2.51 -11.58 2.65
CA THR A 84 -2.10 -12.64 1.73
C THR A 84 -2.04 -12.13 0.29
N PRO A 85 -1.32 -12.81 -0.62
CA PRO A 85 -1.33 -12.48 -2.05
C PRO A 85 -2.75 -12.47 -2.66
N GLN A 86 -3.61 -13.42 -2.25
CA GLN A 86 -4.99 -13.48 -2.71
C GLN A 86 -5.79 -12.24 -2.25
N MET A 87 -5.60 -11.80 -1.01
CA MET A 87 -6.24 -10.59 -0.49
C MET A 87 -5.77 -9.36 -1.26
N ALA A 88 -4.45 -9.22 -1.47
CA ALA A 88 -3.90 -8.12 -2.25
C ALA A 88 -4.54 -8.06 -3.65
N GLN A 89 -4.68 -9.20 -4.33
CA GLN A 89 -5.37 -9.26 -5.62
C GLN A 89 -6.82 -8.75 -5.51
N THR A 90 -7.59 -9.23 -4.53
CA THR A 90 -8.98 -8.77 -4.34
C THR A 90 -9.10 -7.28 -4.03
N PHE A 91 -8.08 -6.67 -3.40
CA PHE A 91 -8.09 -5.22 -3.13
C PHE A 91 -7.96 -4.41 -4.42
N PHE A 92 -7.16 -4.90 -5.38
CA PHE A 92 -7.06 -4.29 -6.71
C PHE A 92 -8.31 -4.54 -7.56
N GLU A 93 -8.88 -5.74 -7.51
CA GLU A 93 -10.16 -6.07 -8.20
C GLU A 93 -11.35 -5.27 -7.67
N ALA A 94 -11.34 -4.89 -6.40
CA ALA A 94 -12.35 -4.00 -5.81
C ALA A 94 -12.12 -2.51 -6.14
N SER A 95 -10.99 -2.18 -6.79
CA SER A 95 -10.63 -0.82 -7.22
C SER A 95 -10.88 -0.66 -8.72
N ILE A 96 -10.26 0.33 -9.37
CA ILE A 96 -10.46 0.65 -10.80
C ILE A 96 -9.36 0.11 -11.75
N TYR A 97 -8.43 -0.69 -11.22
CA TYR A 97 -7.19 -1.05 -11.93
C TYR A 97 -7.25 -2.40 -12.66
N VAL A 98 -8.22 -3.25 -12.33
CA VAL A 98 -8.42 -4.60 -12.87
C VAL A 98 -9.89 -4.78 -13.23
#